data_AF-A0A2D5Z2V0-F1
#
_entry.id   AF-A0A2D5Z2V0-F1
#
_cell.length_a   1.000
_cell.length_b   1.000
_cell.length_c   1.000
_cell.angle_alpha   90.00
_cell.angle_beta   90.00
_cell.angle_gamma   90.00
#
_symmetry.space_group_name_H-M   'P 1'
#
loop_
_entity.id
_entity.type
_entity.pdbx_description
1 polymer ?
#
loop_
_entity_poly.entity_id
_entity_poly.type
_entity_poly.pdbx_seq_one_letter_code
_entity_poly.pdbx_strand_id
1 'polypeptide(L)'
;MEGMVRKQLGDDAFDQCFRDRQEQFRSGIERTMRYAPVLQFKLIDKKDRRFMVARMTYRGEGGWHTLDVMQLAAAATYYIRHLGKDSFFDLV
;
A
#
# COMPACT_ATOMS: atom_id res chain seq x y z
N MET A 1 -15.15 47.26 11.62
CA MET A 1 -15.40 45.91 11.08
C MET A 1 -14.10 45.34 10.52
N GLU A 2 -13.15 44.97 11.39
CA GLU A 2 -11.79 44.56 10.97
C GLU A 2 -11.25 43.37 11.80
N GLY A 3 -12.14 42.53 12.34
CA GLY A 3 -11.76 41.44 13.24
C GLY A 3 -11.79 40.04 12.61
N MET A 4 -12.35 39.85 11.41
CA MET A 4 -12.66 38.51 10.88
C MET A 4 -11.66 37.96 9.85
N VAL A 5 -10.72 38.75 9.34
CA VAL A 5 -9.83 38.32 8.23
C VAL A 5 -8.57 37.57 8.72
N ARG A 6 -8.17 37.76 9.99
CA ARG A 6 -6.91 37.16 10.51
C ARG A 6 -7.01 35.68 10.88
N LYS A 7 -8.21 35.10 10.98
CA LYS A 7 -8.38 33.70 11.40
C LYS A 7 -8.27 32.71 10.21
N GLN A 8 -8.82 33.08 9.05
CA GLN A 8 -8.81 32.24 7.84
C GLN A 8 -7.40 32.01 7.27
N LEU A 9 -6.53 33.02 7.30
CA LEU A 9 -5.14 32.91 6.82
C LEU A 9 -4.28 31.91 7.62
N GLY A 10 -4.61 31.66 8.90
CA GLY A 10 -3.89 30.69 9.73
C GLY A 10 -4.30 29.25 9.45
N ASP A 11 -5.57 29.03 9.14
CA ASP A 11 -6.14 27.70 8.87
C ASP A 11 -5.69 27.18 7.49
N ASP A 12 -5.70 28.04 6.46
CA ASP A 12 -5.26 27.68 5.10
C ASP A 12 -3.74 27.38 5.03
N ALA A 13 -2.93 28.15 5.77
CA ALA A 13 -1.48 27.95 5.84
C ALA A 13 -1.12 26.68 6.64
N PHE A 14 -1.90 26.35 7.67
CA PHE A 14 -1.76 25.10 8.42
C PHE A 14 -2.11 23.89 7.55
N ASP A 15 -3.20 23.95 6.80
CA ASP A 15 -3.61 22.91 5.86
C ASP A 15 -2.58 22.69 4.75
N GLN A 16 -1.99 23.77 4.23
CA GLN A 16 -0.94 23.66 3.23
C GLN A 16 0.33 23.02 3.79
N CYS A 17 0.77 23.43 4.98
CA CYS A 17 1.93 22.83 5.66
C CYS A 17 1.70 21.34 5.96
N PHE A 18 0.47 20.95 6.32
CA PHE A 18 0.09 19.56 6.54
C PHE A 18 0.17 18.74 5.25
N ARG A 19 -0.37 19.26 4.14
CA ARG A 19 -0.30 18.62 2.82
C ARG A 19 1.14 18.44 2.33
N ASP A 20 1.95 19.50 2.40
CA ASP A 20 3.35 19.47 1.98
C ASP A 20 4.16 18.46 2.79
N ARG A 21 3.91 18.38 4.11
CA ARG A 21 4.52 17.38 4.98
C ARG A 21 4.07 15.96 4.61
N GLN A 22 2.79 15.76 4.30
CA GLN A 22 2.26 14.47 3.89
C GLN A 22 2.89 14.00 2.57
N GLU A 23 3.11 14.91 1.63
CA GLU A 23 3.71 14.64 0.32
C GLU A 23 5.23 14.39 0.41
N GLN A 24 5.93 15.12 1.29
CA GLN A 24 7.33 14.82 1.64
C GLN A 24 7.47 13.45 2.31
N PHE A 25 6.52 13.09 3.18
CA PHE A 25 6.49 11.77 3.79
C PHE A 25 6.24 10.68 2.75
N ARG A 26 5.27 10.89 1.84
CA ARG A 26 4.94 9.94 0.77
C ARG A 26 6.11 9.72 -0.18
N SER A 27 6.75 10.79 -0.64
CA SER A 27 7.93 10.71 -1.52
C SER A 27 9.16 10.08 -0.84
N GLY A 28 9.33 10.30 0.46
CA GLY A 28 10.37 9.62 1.25
C GLY A 28 10.13 8.11 1.38
N ILE A 29 8.87 7.72 1.59
CA ILE A 29 8.44 6.32 1.64
C ILE A 29 8.61 5.65 0.27
N GLU A 30 8.14 6.28 -0.81
CA GLU A 30 8.28 5.78 -2.18
C GLU A 30 9.75 5.53 -2.57
N ARG A 31 10.67 6.41 -2.15
CA ARG A 31 12.11 6.26 -2.43
C ARG A 31 12.79 5.14 -1.62
N THR A 32 12.25 4.75 -0.47
CA THR A 32 12.87 3.77 0.43
C THR A 32 12.15 2.41 0.43
N MET A 33 10.97 2.32 -0.16
CA MET A 33 10.22 1.08 -0.26
C MET A 33 10.50 0.33 -1.56
N ARG A 34 11.68 -0.30 -1.65
CA ARG A 34 11.84 -1.44 -2.56
C ARG A 34 11.10 -2.64 -1.96
N TYR A 35 9.85 -2.81 -2.37
CA TYR A 35 9.10 -4.00 -2.03
C TYR A 35 9.61 -5.17 -2.86
N ALA A 36 9.95 -6.28 -2.18
CA ALA A 36 10.11 -7.58 -2.80
C ALA A 36 8.85 -8.41 -2.46
N PRO A 37 7.73 -8.20 -3.17
CA PRO A 37 6.49 -8.91 -2.91
C PRO A 37 6.62 -10.39 -3.26
N VAL A 38 6.11 -11.25 -2.40
CA VAL A 38 5.94 -12.69 -2.63
C VAL A 38 4.48 -13.07 -2.42
N LEU A 39 4.04 -14.15 -3.06
CA LEU A 39 2.69 -14.69 -2.87
C LEU A 39 2.72 -15.83 -1.86
N GLN A 40 1.95 -15.69 -0.78
CA GLN A 40 1.71 -16.74 0.20
C GLN A 40 0.33 -17.36 -0.04
N PHE A 41 0.28 -18.68 -0.20
CA PHE A 41 -0.96 -19.43 -0.38
C PHE A 41 -1.38 -20.08 0.94
N LYS A 42 -2.60 -19.82 1.39
CA LYS A 42 -3.15 -20.35 2.63
C LYS A 42 -4.42 -21.15 2.35
N LEU A 43 -4.43 -22.42 2.75
CA LEU A 43 -5.64 -23.25 2.73
C LEU A 43 -6.57 -22.78 3.85
N ILE A 44 -7.75 -22.26 3.48
CA ILE A 44 -8.75 -21.75 4.42
C ILE A 44 -9.92 -22.70 4.61
N ASP A 45 -10.13 -23.62 3.67
CA ASP A 45 -11.15 -24.66 3.76
C ASP A 45 -10.56 -25.97 3.24
N LYS A 46 -10.44 -26.96 4.12
CA LYS A 46 -9.89 -28.28 3.78
C LYS A 46 -10.88 -29.13 2.99
N LYS A 47 -12.18 -28.99 3.25
CA LYS A 47 -13.22 -29.80 2.63
C LYS A 47 -13.42 -29.38 1.19
N ASP A 48 -13.59 -28.08 0.97
CA ASP A 48 -13.82 -27.51 -0.36
C ASP A 48 -12.52 -27.07 -1.05
N ARG A 49 -11.36 -27.35 -0.42
CA ARG A 49 -10.01 -26.98 -0.89
C ARG A 49 -9.91 -25.51 -1.32
N ARG A 50 -10.47 -24.59 -0.51
CA ARG A 50 -10.44 -23.15 -0.80
C ARG A 50 -9.14 -22.53 -0.30
N PHE A 51 -8.53 -21.72 -1.15
CA PHE A 51 -7.27 -21.03 -0.87
C PHE A 51 -7.46 -19.52 -0.89
N MET A 52 -6.84 -18.85 0.08
CA MET A 52 -6.56 -17.43 0.04
C MET A 52 -5.11 -17.21 -0.35
N VAL A 53 -4.86 -16.09 -1.02
CA VAL A 53 -3.53 -15.64 -1.42
C VAL A 53 -3.29 -14.30 -0.74
N ALA A 54 -2.17 -14.19 -0.03
CA ALA A 54 -1.69 -12.94 0.52
C ALA A 54 -0.44 -12.50 -0.24
N ARG A 55 -0.41 -11.25 -0.69
CA ARG A 55 0.81 -10.61 -1.20
C ARG A 55 1.56 -10.05 -0.01
N MET A 56 2.76 -10.55 0.22
CA MET A 56 3.54 -10.29 1.43
C MET A 56 4.90 -9.70 1.06
N THR A 57 5.52 -8.97 1.97
CA THR A 57 6.90 -8.48 1.80
C THR A 57 7.66 -8.56 3.11
N TYR A 58 8.95 -8.89 3.05
CA TYR A 58 9.81 -8.96 4.23
C TYR A 58 10.56 -7.64 4.43
N ARG A 59 10.54 -7.12 5.65
CA ARG A 59 11.12 -5.82 6.03
C ARG A 59 12.24 -5.93 7.06
N GLY A 60 13.00 -7.04 7.05
CA GLY A 60 14.08 -7.26 8.01
C GLY A 60 13.52 -7.42 9.42
N GLU A 61 13.95 -6.58 10.36
CA GLU A 61 13.46 -6.58 11.76
C GLU A 61 11.95 -6.33 11.88
N GLY A 62 11.33 -5.65 10.91
CA GLY A 62 9.87 -5.48 10.86
C GLY A 62 9.10 -6.77 10.52
N GLY A 63 9.80 -7.80 10.05
CA GLY A 63 9.21 -9.09 9.71
C GLY A 63 8.40 -9.05 8.42
N TRP A 64 7.40 -9.93 8.33
CA TRP A 64 6.53 -10.06 7.17
C TRP A 64 5.33 -9.12 7.28
N HIS A 65 5.12 -8.33 6.24
CA HIS A 65 3.97 -7.43 6.12
C HIS A 65 3.05 -7.89 5.00
N THR A 66 1.74 -7.81 5.25
CA THR A 66 0.71 -8.03 4.25
C THR A 66 0.48 -6.77 3.45
N LEU A 67 0.55 -6.87 2.13
CA LEU A 67 0.25 -5.80 1.18
C LEU A 67 -1.18 -5.92 0.65
N ASP A 68 -1.63 -7.16 0.37
CA ASP A 68 -2.97 -7.43 -0.16
C ASP A 68 -3.40 -8.87 0.18
N VAL A 69 -4.70 -9.12 0.21
CA VAL A 69 -5.31 -10.43 0.49
C VAL A 69 -6.52 -10.65 -0.39
N MET A 70 -6.54 -11.79 -1.10
CA MET A 70 -7.65 -12.14 -1.97
C MET A 70 -7.86 -13.65 -2.11
N GLN A 71 -8.99 -14.03 -2.71
CA GLN A 71 -9.23 -15.43 -3.08
C GLN A 71 -8.30 -15.85 -4.21
N LEU A 72 -7.89 -17.12 -4.23
CA LEU A 72 -6.97 -17.65 -5.26
C LEU A 72 -7.45 -17.38 -6.69
N ALA A 73 -8.75 -17.53 -6.96
CA ALA A 73 -9.30 -17.27 -8.29
C ALA A 73 -9.10 -15.79 -8.71
N ALA A 74 -9.32 -14.86 -7.79
CA ALA A 74 -9.10 -13.44 -8.04
C ALA A 74 -7.61 -13.13 -8.25
N ALA A 75 -6.73 -13.72 -7.42
CA ALA A 75 -5.28 -13.59 -7.56
C ALA A 75 -4.78 -14.10 -8.92
N ALA A 76 -5.30 -15.23 -9.39
CA ALA A 76 -4.96 -15.75 -10.70
C ALA A 76 -5.38 -14.76 -11.80
N THR A 77 -6.61 -14.26 -11.81
CA THR A 77 -7.07 -13.31 -12.84
C THR A 77 -6.32 -11.98 -12.81
N TYR A 78 -5.95 -11.50 -11.63
CA TYR A 78 -5.28 -10.22 -11.46
C TYR A 78 -3.78 -10.31 -11.74
N TYR A 79 -3.07 -11.21 -11.06
CA TYR A 79 -1.60 -11.25 -11.11
C TYR A 79 -1.02 -12.05 -12.28
N ILE A 80 -1.74 -13.01 -12.89
CA ILE A 80 -1.16 -13.85 -13.95
C ILE A 80 -0.67 -13.04 -15.15
N ARG A 81 -1.28 -11.87 -15.42
CA ARG A 81 -0.87 -10.96 -16.50
C ARG A 81 0.46 -10.25 -16.21
N HIS A 82 0.86 -10.19 -14.94
CA HIS A 82 2.04 -9.51 -14.43
C HIS A 82 3.17 -10.47 -14.05
N LEU A 83 2.89 -11.76 -13.80
CA LEU A 83 3.92 -12.74 -13.44
C LEU A 83 5.07 -12.76 -14.44
N GLY A 84 6.30 -12.69 -13.91
CA GLY A 84 7.53 -12.65 -14.71
C GLY A 84 7.82 -11.30 -15.39
N LYS A 85 7.05 -10.24 -15.11
CA LYS A 85 7.27 -8.89 -15.62
C LYS A 85 7.58 -7.93 -14.48
N ASP A 86 8.32 -6.87 -14.77
CA ASP A 86 8.62 -5.79 -13.82
C ASP A 86 7.37 -5.18 -13.21
N SER A 87 6.30 -5.09 -14.02
CA SER A 87 4.98 -4.62 -13.58
C SER A 87 4.45 -5.37 -12.35
N PHE A 88 4.89 -6.59 -12.05
CA PHE A 88 4.51 -7.30 -10.83
C PHE A 88 5.03 -6.65 -9.55
N PHE A 89 6.23 -6.06 -9.62
CA PHE A 89 6.87 -5.33 -8.52
C PHE A 89 6.29 -3.93 -8.39
N ASP A 90 5.81 -3.35 -9.50
CA ASP A 90 5.22 -2.01 -9.56
C ASP A 90 3.71 -1.99 -9.22
N LEU A 91 3.09 -3.14 -8.93
CA LEU A 91 1.73 -3.15 -8.39
C LEU A 91 1.81 -2.57 -6.97
N VAL A 92 1.41 -1.31 -6.81
CA VAL A 92 1.28 -0.62 -5.53
C VAL A 92 -0.17 -0.19 -5.38
#